data_AF-A0A4Y9PI02-F1
#
_entry.id   AF-A0A4Y9PI02-F1
#
_cell.length_a   1.000
_cell.length_b   1.000
_cell.length_c   1.000
_cell.angle_alpha   90.00
_cell.angle_beta   90.00
_cell.angle_gamma   90.00
#
_symmetry.space_group_name_H-M   'P 1'
#
loop_
_entity.id
_entity.type
_entity.pdbx_description
1 polymer ?
#
loop_
_entity_poly.entity_id
_entity_poly.type
_entity_poly.pdbx_seq_one_letter_code
_entity_poly.pdbx_strand_id
1 'polypeptide(L)'
;MTTTEARPRTDRDWRLVGWLIAVAVLGTLPYLIGVLLPYYVNGLHLLPLEEMASGRHDPKDLWPQGFVGGLAQLAGFLSLALTPLALAFIGLGSAAAGIAGLLTGDIRRTAAAAMIVLTGACALGLAWFLGDTSAALTTWRMD
;
A
#
# COMPACT_ATOMS: atom_id res chain seq x y z
N MET A 1 2.95 51.89 -6.81
CA MET A 1 3.51 50.60 -7.27
C MET A 1 3.57 49.68 -6.07
N THR A 2 2.60 48.78 -5.95
CA THR A 2 2.55 47.76 -4.89
C THR A 2 3.05 46.45 -5.47
N THR A 3 4.27 46.08 -5.14
CA THR A 3 4.85 44.76 -5.41
C THR A 3 4.16 43.74 -4.50
N THR A 4 3.15 43.07 -5.04
CA THR A 4 2.55 41.90 -4.39
C THR A 4 3.53 40.74 -4.49
N GLU A 5 4.41 40.60 -3.49
CA GLU A 5 5.25 39.42 -3.35
C GLU A 5 4.36 38.19 -3.05
N ALA A 6 4.09 37.39 -4.07
CA ALA A 6 3.47 36.09 -3.92
C ALA A 6 4.46 35.15 -3.20
N ARG A 7 4.30 35.01 -1.88
CA ARG A 7 5.05 34.05 -1.06
C ARG A 7 4.67 32.59 -1.37
N PRO A 8 5.55 31.62 -1.06
CA PRO A 8 5.74 30.39 -1.81
C PRO A 8 4.64 29.37 -1.54
N ARG A 9 3.72 29.22 -2.50
CA ARG A 9 2.66 28.20 -2.47
C ARG A 9 3.21 26.76 -2.53
N THR A 10 4.48 26.60 -2.90
CA THR A 10 5.17 25.31 -3.09
C THR A 10 5.30 24.48 -1.81
N ASP A 11 5.46 25.08 -0.64
CA ASP A 11 5.77 24.33 0.58
C ASP A 11 4.56 23.52 1.08
N ARG A 12 3.34 24.03 0.85
CA ARG A 12 2.10 23.34 1.22
C ARG A 12 1.86 22.11 0.35
N ASP A 13 2.19 22.21 -0.92
CA ASP A 13 2.00 21.16 -1.92
C ASP A 13 2.94 19.98 -1.68
N TRP A 14 4.22 20.25 -1.37
CA TRP A 14 5.18 19.21 -1.01
C TRP A 14 4.86 18.53 0.32
N ARG A 15 4.31 19.27 1.29
CA ARG A 15 3.80 18.67 2.54
C ARG A 15 2.66 17.71 2.28
N LEU A 16 1.74 18.03 1.38
CA LEU A 16 0.64 17.13 1.01
C LEU A 16 1.17 15.86 0.33
N VAL A 17 2.09 15.99 -0.62
CA VAL A 17 2.72 14.84 -1.28
C VAL A 17 3.48 13.98 -0.28
N GLY A 18 4.26 14.61 0.61
CA GLY A 18 4.96 13.91 1.69
C GLY A 18 4.02 13.16 2.62
N TRP A 19 2.87 13.75 2.96
CA TRP A 19 1.82 13.08 3.74
C TRP A 19 1.20 11.89 3.01
N LEU A 20 0.88 12.03 1.72
CA LEU A 20 0.35 10.93 0.91
C LEU A 20 1.34 9.76 0.82
N ILE A 21 2.64 10.07 0.65
CA ILE A 21 3.71 9.06 0.67
C ILE A 21 3.80 8.39 2.05
N ALA A 22 3.79 9.17 3.13
CA ALA A 22 3.87 8.64 4.49
C ALA A 22 2.69 7.69 4.79
N VAL A 23 1.46 8.07 4.40
CA VAL A 23 0.27 7.24 4.54
C VAL A 23 0.38 5.98 3.67
N ALA A 24 0.91 6.09 2.44
CA ALA A 24 1.16 4.94 1.57
C ALA A 24 2.13 3.94 2.19
N VAL A 25 3.26 4.44 2.69
CA VAL A 25 4.27 3.60 3.36
C VAL A 25 3.64 2.96 4.60
N LEU A 26 2.99 3.73 5.48
CA LEU A 26 2.41 3.21 6.71
C LEU A 26 1.27 2.22 6.47
N GLY A 27 0.48 2.39 5.41
CA GLY A 27 -0.60 1.48 5.03
C GLY A 27 -0.12 0.18 4.37
N THR A 28 1.07 0.18 3.77
CA THR A 28 1.65 -0.98 3.09
C THR A 28 2.68 -1.72 3.94
N LEU A 29 3.35 -1.04 4.88
CA LEU A 29 4.39 -1.62 5.73
C LEU A 29 3.92 -2.89 6.50
N PRO A 30 2.74 -2.90 7.13
CA PRO A 30 2.27 -4.08 7.85
C PRO A 30 2.08 -5.28 6.92
N TYR A 31 1.66 -5.04 5.69
CA TYR A 31 1.49 -6.07 4.67
C TYR A 31 2.84 -6.62 4.18
N LEU A 32 3.79 -5.72 3.91
CA LEU A 32 5.15 -6.09 3.52
C LEU A 32 5.81 -6.98 4.58
N ILE A 33 5.67 -6.62 5.86
CA ILE A 33 6.34 -7.31 6.98
C ILE A 33 5.57 -8.56 7.42
N GLY A 34 4.23 -8.48 7.49
CA GLY A 34 3.39 -9.52 8.06
C GLY A 34 2.93 -10.60 7.09
N VAL A 35 3.11 -10.37 5.78
CA VAL A 35 2.68 -11.29 4.72
C VAL A 35 3.80 -11.55 3.71
N LEU A 36 4.28 -10.53 2.99
CA LEU A 36 5.26 -10.72 1.91
C LEU A 36 6.64 -11.19 2.41
N LEU A 37 7.14 -10.60 3.48
CA LEU A 37 8.42 -10.99 4.05
C LEU A 37 8.42 -12.47 4.47
N PRO A 38 7.44 -12.97 5.26
CA PRO A 38 7.33 -14.40 5.55
C PRO A 38 7.20 -15.26 4.29
N TYR A 39 6.43 -14.81 3.29
CA TYR A 39 6.27 -15.52 2.04
C TYR A 39 7.61 -15.77 1.32
N TYR A 40 8.47 -14.75 1.24
CA TYR A 40 9.79 -14.91 0.61
C TYR A 40 10.79 -15.65 1.49
N VAL A 41 10.85 -15.33 2.79
CA VAL A 41 11.81 -15.93 3.74
C VAL A 41 11.60 -17.44 3.86
N ASN A 42 10.35 -17.91 3.82
CA ASN A 42 10.04 -19.34 3.90
C ASN A 42 10.06 -20.05 2.53
N GLY A 43 10.49 -19.36 1.46
CA GLY A 43 10.60 -19.99 0.15
C GLY A 43 9.27 -20.36 -0.51
N LEU A 44 8.14 -19.83 -0.03
CA LEU A 44 6.80 -20.16 -0.57
C LEU A 44 6.64 -19.74 -2.04
N HIS A 45 7.41 -18.73 -2.46
CA HIS A 45 7.49 -18.30 -3.86
C HIS A 45 8.07 -19.34 -4.82
N LEU A 46 8.71 -20.40 -4.30
CA LEU A 46 9.25 -21.51 -5.09
C LEU A 46 8.26 -22.67 -5.23
N LEU A 47 7.17 -22.66 -4.45
CA LEU A 47 6.16 -23.72 -4.46
C LEU A 47 5.09 -23.44 -5.54
N PRO A 48 4.50 -24.50 -6.13
CA PRO A 48 3.29 -24.37 -6.93
C PRO A 48 2.17 -23.68 -6.12
N LEU A 49 1.41 -22.80 -6.77
CA LEU A 49 0.31 -22.06 -6.13
C LEU A 49 -0.72 -22.99 -5.46
N GLU A 50 -0.99 -24.16 -6.05
CA GLU A 50 -1.90 -25.17 -5.51
C GLU A 50 -1.42 -25.76 -4.18
N GLU A 51 -0.11 -26.02 -4.07
CA GLU A 51 0.50 -26.54 -2.84
C GLU A 51 0.55 -25.48 -1.75
N MET A 52 0.81 -24.22 -2.13
CA MET A 52 0.78 -23.08 -1.22
C MET A 52 -0.62 -22.82 -0.66
N ALA A 53 -1.65 -22.90 -1.52
CA ALA A 53 -3.04 -22.70 -1.12
C ALA A 53 -3.62 -23.89 -0.32
N SER A 54 -2.95 -25.05 -0.34
CA SER A 54 -3.43 -26.27 0.35
C SER A 54 -3.24 -26.27 1.87
N GLY A 55 -2.55 -25.25 2.43
CA GLY A 55 -2.24 -25.17 3.87
C GLY A 55 -1.23 -26.23 4.36
N ARG A 56 -0.75 -27.12 3.48
CA ARG A 56 0.09 -28.28 3.84
C ARG A 56 1.51 -27.89 4.27
N HIS A 57 2.03 -26.77 3.81
CA HIS A 57 3.33 -26.20 4.19
C HIS A 57 3.11 -24.97 5.04
N ASP A 58 2.80 -25.17 6.32
CA ASP A 58 2.29 -24.09 7.13
C ASP A 58 3.40 -23.29 7.83
N PRO A 59 3.81 -22.11 7.32
CA PRO A 59 4.93 -21.36 7.85
C PRO A 59 4.52 -20.53 9.07
N LYS A 60 3.24 -20.51 9.48
CA LYS A 60 2.88 -19.98 10.81
C LYS A 60 3.53 -20.79 11.93
N ASP A 61 3.91 -22.04 11.67
CA ASP A 61 4.75 -22.83 12.58
C ASP A 61 6.23 -22.42 12.54
N LEU A 62 6.69 -21.84 11.42
CA LEU A 62 8.07 -21.40 11.18
C LEU A 62 8.31 -19.93 11.53
N TRP A 63 7.25 -19.14 11.70
CA TRP A 63 7.32 -17.75 12.13
C TRP A 63 7.50 -17.67 13.67
N PRO A 64 8.08 -16.58 14.22
CA PRO A 64 8.33 -16.49 15.65
C PRO A 64 7.08 -16.84 16.47
N GLN A 65 7.24 -17.73 17.45
CA GLN A 65 6.16 -18.19 18.33
C GLN A 65 6.04 -17.28 19.57
N GLY A 66 4.93 -17.39 20.29
CA GLY A 66 4.67 -16.61 21.51
C GLY A 66 4.07 -15.21 21.26
N PHE A 67 4.17 -14.31 22.24
CA PHE A 67 3.48 -13.01 22.20
C PHE A 67 3.83 -12.15 20.97
N VAL A 68 5.13 -12.10 20.61
CA VAL A 68 5.60 -11.36 19.43
C VAL A 68 5.09 -12.02 18.13
N GLY A 69 5.00 -13.34 18.11
CA GLY A 69 4.38 -14.11 17.03
C GLY A 69 2.91 -13.78 16.81
N GLY A 70 2.13 -13.76 17.89
CA GLY A 70 0.72 -13.39 17.86
C GLY A 70 0.49 -11.97 17.33
N LEU A 71 1.35 -11.02 17.71
CA LEU A 71 1.29 -9.65 17.17
C LEU A 71 1.63 -9.60 15.68
N ALA A 72 2.64 -10.35 15.23
CA ALA A 72 2.99 -10.43 13.82
C ALA A 72 1.87 -11.09 12.99
N GLN A 73 1.20 -12.11 13.55
CA GLN A 73 0.04 -12.73 12.94
C GLN A 73 -1.14 -11.76 12.82
N LEU A 74 -1.49 -11.08 13.92
CA LEU A 74 -2.55 -10.08 13.94
C LEU A 74 -2.26 -8.95 12.94
N ALA A 75 -1.03 -8.43 12.91
CA ALA A 75 -0.63 -7.39 11.97
C ALA A 75 -0.77 -7.86 10.51
N GLY A 76 -0.37 -9.10 10.21
CA GLY A 76 -0.55 -9.71 8.90
C GLY A 76 -2.02 -9.82 8.50
N PHE A 77 -2.88 -10.33 9.39
CA PHE A 77 -4.33 -10.41 9.14
C PHE A 77 -4.95 -9.03 8.91
N LEU A 78 -4.65 -8.08 9.79
CA LEU A 78 -5.21 -6.73 9.69
C LEU A 78 -4.74 -6.03 8.42
N SER A 79 -3.51 -6.30 7.98
CA SER A 79 -2.96 -5.73 6.75
C SER A 79 -3.71 -6.18 5.48
N LEU A 80 -4.25 -7.41 5.44
CA LEU A 80 -5.02 -7.88 4.28
C LEU A 80 -6.27 -7.03 4.03
N ALA A 81 -6.90 -6.51 5.09
CA ALA A 81 -8.04 -5.61 4.98
C ALA A 81 -7.62 -4.13 4.88
N LEU A 82 -6.62 -3.72 5.65
CA LEU A 82 -6.21 -2.31 5.74
C LEU A 82 -5.43 -1.82 4.51
N THR A 83 -4.63 -2.66 3.88
CA THR A 83 -3.84 -2.27 2.70
C THR A 83 -4.70 -1.88 1.50
N PRO A 84 -5.73 -2.64 1.08
CA PRO A 84 -6.61 -2.20 -0.01
C PRO A 84 -7.41 -0.93 0.36
N LEU A 85 -7.84 -0.80 1.62
CA LEU A 85 -8.48 0.43 2.13
C LEU A 85 -7.54 1.64 2.05
N ALA A 86 -6.30 1.50 2.53
CA ALA A 86 -5.30 2.56 2.49
C ALA A 86 -5.00 2.99 1.05
N LEU A 87 -4.81 2.03 0.14
CA LEU A 87 -4.61 2.31 -1.29
C LEU A 87 -5.81 3.05 -1.89
N ALA A 88 -7.04 2.67 -1.54
CA ALA A 88 -8.24 3.37 -1.99
C ALA A 88 -8.29 4.82 -1.48
N PHE A 89 -8.00 5.06 -0.20
CA PHE A 89 -7.94 6.41 0.36
C PHE A 89 -6.86 7.28 -0.29
N ILE A 90 -5.69 6.71 -0.55
CA ILE A 90 -4.58 7.40 -1.24
C ILE A 90 -4.97 7.73 -2.67
N GLY A 91 -5.59 6.79 -3.38
CA GLY A 91 -6.10 7.00 -4.72
C GLY A 91 -7.12 8.13 -4.76
N LEU A 92 -8.15 8.07 -3.92
CA LEU A 92 -9.19 9.11 -3.83
C LEU A 92 -8.61 10.48 -3.46
N GLY A 93 -7.72 10.53 -2.46
CA GLY A 93 -7.07 11.78 -2.04
C GLY A 93 -6.19 12.38 -3.13
N SER A 94 -5.47 11.53 -3.87
CA SER A 94 -4.64 11.96 -4.99
C SER A 94 -5.47 12.43 -6.18
N ALA A 95 -6.57 11.74 -6.50
CA ALA A 95 -7.52 12.17 -7.53
C ALA A 95 -8.15 13.52 -7.18
N ALA A 96 -8.60 13.70 -5.93
CA ALA A 96 -9.18 14.96 -5.46
C ALA A 96 -8.16 16.11 -5.53
N ALA A 97 -6.90 15.86 -5.15
CA ALA A 97 -5.82 16.85 -5.25
C ALA A 97 -5.52 17.21 -6.72
N GLY A 98 -5.50 16.23 -7.62
CA GLY A 98 -5.33 16.44 -9.06
C GLY A 98 -6.47 17.27 -9.67
N ILE A 99 -7.73 16.94 -9.35
CA ILE A 99 -8.91 17.68 -9.82
C ILE A 99 -8.89 19.12 -9.28
N ALA A 100 -8.59 19.32 -8.00
CA ALA A 100 -8.48 20.66 -7.41
C ALA A 100 -7.38 21.51 -8.09
N GLY A 101 -6.24 20.91 -8.43
CA GLY A 101 -5.17 21.56 -9.18
C GLY A 101 -5.58 21.96 -10.61
N LEU A 102 -6.33 21.09 -11.31
CA LEU A 102 -6.90 21.39 -12.63
C LEU A 102 -7.90 22.56 -12.57
N LEU A 103 -8.81 22.55 -11.59
CA LEU A 103 -9.83 23.59 -11.42
C LEU A 103 -9.25 24.96 -11.04
N THR A 104 -8.06 24.99 -10.42
CA THR A 104 -7.41 26.24 -10.00
C THR A 104 -6.37 26.76 -11.00
N GLY A 105 -6.14 26.05 -12.11
CA GLY A 105 -5.17 26.43 -13.15
C GLY A 105 -3.70 26.18 -12.78
N ASP A 106 -3.43 25.57 -11.62
CA ASP A 106 -2.08 25.37 -11.07
C ASP A 106 -1.60 23.92 -11.31
N ILE A 107 -1.44 23.59 -12.59
CA ILE A 107 -1.36 22.20 -13.10
C ILE A 107 -0.02 21.49 -12.82
N ARG A 108 1.08 22.21 -12.60
CA ARG A 108 2.36 21.75 -13.18
C ARG A 108 3.22 20.77 -12.38
N ARG A 109 3.03 20.59 -11.07
CA ARG A 109 3.86 19.62 -10.30
C ARG A 109 3.07 18.78 -9.30
N THR A 110 2.14 19.40 -8.59
CA THR A 110 1.34 18.75 -7.54
C THR A 110 0.31 17.80 -8.13
N ALA A 111 -0.37 18.22 -9.20
CA ALA A 111 -1.29 17.34 -9.93
C ALA A 111 -0.56 16.18 -10.61
N ALA A 112 0.63 16.41 -11.17
CA ALA A 112 1.44 15.35 -11.77
C ALA A 112 1.92 14.32 -10.72
N ALA A 113 2.42 14.78 -9.57
CA ALA A 113 2.82 13.90 -8.47
C ALA A 113 1.63 13.10 -7.91
N ALA A 114 0.47 13.75 -7.73
CA ALA A 114 -0.74 13.07 -7.28
C ALA A 114 -1.22 12.02 -8.30
N MET A 115 -1.17 12.32 -9.60
CA MET A 115 -1.53 11.35 -10.64
C MET A 115 -0.57 10.16 -10.67
N ILE A 116 0.74 10.37 -10.51
CA ILE A 116 1.72 9.27 -10.41
C ILE A 116 1.41 8.38 -9.20
N VAL A 117 1.12 8.98 -8.04
CA VAL A 117 0.74 8.24 -6.82
C VAL A 117 -0.56 7.45 -7.03
N LEU A 118 -1.57 8.06 -7.66
CA LEU A 118 -2.83 7.41 -8.01
C LEU A 118 -2.60 6.23 -8.97
N THR A 119 -1.88 6.43 -10.07
CA THR A 119 -1.59 5.38 -11.05
C THR A 119 -0.83 4.23 -10.40
N GLY A 120 0.15 4.53 -9.54
CA GLY A 120 0.88 3.52 -8.77
C GLY A 120 -0.04 2.74 -7.82
N ALA A 121 -0.91 3.42 -7.07
CA ALA A 121 -1.86 2.79 -6.16
C ALA A 121 -2.87 1.90 -6.91
N CYS A 122 -3.39 2.36 -8.04
CA CYS A 122 -4.28 1.58 -8.90
C CYS A 122 -3.58 0.37 -9.51
N ALA A 123 -2.36 0.51 -10.01
CA ALA A 123 -1.59 -0.60 -10.59
C ALA A 123 -1.26 -1.67 -9.54
N LEU A 124 -0.80 -1.25 -8.35
CA LEU A 124 -0.56 -2.13 -7.21
C LEU A 124 -1.85 -2.81 -6.74
N GLY A 125 -2.95 -2.07 -6.66
CA GLY A 125 -4.27 -2.59 -6.30
C GLY A 125 -4.80 -3.59 -7.32
N LEU A 126 -4.63 -3.36 -8.62
CA LEU A 126 -5.01 -4.31 -9.67
C LEU A 126 -4.14 -5.57 -9.63
N ALA A 127 -2.82 -5.41 -9.53
CA ALA A 127 -1.89 -6.53 -9.43
C ALA A 127 -2.21 -7.40 -8.19
N TRP A 128 -2.61 -6.75 -7.10
CA TRP A 128 -3.14 -7.41 -5.92
C TRP A 128 -4.44 -8.15 -6.22
N PHE A 129 -5.47 -7.48 -6.72
CA PHE A 129 -6.82 -8.06 -6.84
C PHE A 129 -6.97 -9.13 -7.94
N LEU A 130 -6.17 -9.03 -9.00
CA LEU A 130 -6.26 -9.92 -10.18
C LEU A 130 -5.20 -11.01 -10.20
N GLY A 131 -4.23 -11.00 -9.27
CA GLY A 131 -3.19 -12.02 -9.22
C GLY A 131 -3.66 -13.26 -8.49
N ASP A 132 -3.53 -14.44 -9.11
CA ASP A 132 -3.80 -15.74 -8.47
C ASP A 132 -2.99 -15.91 -7.16
N THR A 133 -1.84 -15.25 -7.08
CA THR A 133 -0.99 -15.18 -5.89
C THR A 133 -1.68 -14.51 -4.69
N SER A 134 -2.54 -13.51 -4.88
CA SER A 134 -3.21 -12.84 -3.75
C SER A 134 -4.32 -13.71 -3.17
N ALA A 135 -5.05 -14.44 -4.01
CA ALA A 135 -6.03 -15.42 -3.58
C ALA A 135 -5.34 -16.51 -2.76
N ALA A 136 -4.25 -17.08 -3.28
CA ALA A 136 -3.46 -18.08 -2.57
C ALA A 136 -2.88 -17.54 -1.25
N LEU A 137 -2.35 -16.31 -1.22
CA LEU A 137 -1.82 -15.67 0.00
C LEU A 137 -2.91 -15.41 1.04
N THR A 138 -4.10 -15.02 0.59
CA THR A 138 -5.24 -14.76 1.46
C THR A 138 -5.76 -16.06 2.06
N THR A 139 -5.96 -17.09 1.24
CA THR A 139 -6.37 -18.43 1.70
C THR A 139 -5.35 -19.00 2.68
N TRP A 140 -4.06 -18.99 2.32
CA TRP A 140 -2.98 -19.42 3.21
C TRP A 140 -3.00 -18.70 4.57
N ARG A 141 -3.28 -17.39 4.57
CA ARG A 141 -3.25 -16.62 5.80
C ARG A 141 -4.47 -16.86 6.69
N MET A 142 -5.62 -17.20 6.10
CA MET A 142 -6.88 -17.43 6.80
C MET A 142 -7.08 -18.87 7.29
N ASP A 143 -6.48 -19.84 6.60
CA ASP A 143 -6.38 -21.25 7.04
C ASP A 143 -5.40 -21.37 8.21
#